data_AF-A0A317CNJ2-F1
#
_entry.id   AF-A0A317CNJ2-F1
#
_cell.length_a   1.000
_cell.length_b   1.000
_cell.length_c   1.000
_cell.angle_alpha   90.00
_cell.angle_beta   90.00
_cell.angle_gamma   90.00
#
_symmetry.space_group_name_H-M   'P 1'
#
loop_
_entity.id
_entity.type
_entity.pdbx_description
1 polymer ?
#
loop_
_entity_poly.entity_id
_entity_poly.type
_entity_poly.pdbx_seq_one_letter_code
_entity_poly.pdbx_strand_id
1 'polypeptide(L)'
;MSFNEFIQWLRNLFSKNRQPDVSTPTAPVDDTSSSPEVAPPAVSTPTEAPETETETETPAPPAPAPAPAPAPAPAPAPARTIISAITTEGNKVPVNRNVNFQIVTEPAGDYADCTLDLSGTRDAKLVNDIDSNGQFTIQFSKVSASDNDTQTIKVSNPESSIEIVVTVSLMKLFWANHPGRKNICDETLFTNQCAIRMGAALELSGIKLPEDRGIIRRCTSEYRAFKHHKDGLVKGHVLAAQELANWIKSEPRTFGSRSIVHSQEEILGRTGIIFFRDGWGTTDHIDVWDGEALVGGFPSYFDASFKELWFWDIY
;
A
#
# COMPACT_ATOMS: atom_id res chain seq x y z
N MET A 1 19.77 -23.59 31.31
CA MET A 1 18.60 -24.27 30.72
C MET A 1 19.13 -25.19 29.65
N SER A 2 18.82 -26.48 29.69
CA SER A 2 19.33 -27.44 28.70
C SER A 2 18.63 -27.26 27.34
N PHE A 3 19.24 -27.70 26.24
CA PHE A 3 18.65 -27.63 24.90
C PHE A 3 17.27 -28.33 24.84
N ASN A 4 17.10 -29.43 25.57
CA ASN A 4 15.79 -30.11 25.66
C ASN A 4 14.74 -29.32 26.46
N GLU A 5 15.15 -28.55 27.47
CA GLU A 5 14.24 -27.64 28.20
C GLU A 5 13.83 -26.44 27.34
N PHE A 6 14.74 -25.92 26.51
CA PHE A 6 14.46 -24.83 25.57
C PHE A 6 13.46 -25.25 24.47
N ILE A 7 13.59 -26.47 23.93
CA ILE A 7 12.64 -27.00 22.93
C ILE A 7 11.26 -27.29 23.54
N GLN A 8 11.18 -27.76 24.79
CA GLN A 8 9.89 -27.91 25.47
C GLN A 8 9.23 -26.57 25.80
N TRP A 9 10.03 -25.56 26.16
CA TRP A 9 9.53 -24.21 26.36
C TRP A 9 8.95 -23.60 25.07
N LEU A 10 9.64 -23.75 23.93
CA LEU A 10 9.15 -23.30 22.62
C LEU A 10 7.81 -23.97 22.23
N ARG A 11 7.67 -25.28 22.42
CA ARG A 11 6.41 -25.99 22.10
C ARG A 11 5.22 -25.49 22.95
N ASN A 12 5.47 -25.15 24.21
CA ASN A 12 4.44 -24.62 25.10
C ASN A 12 4.07 -23.17 24.80
N LEU A 13 4.98 -22.38 24.22
CA LEU A 13 4.74 -21.00 23.82
C LEU A 13 3.79 -20.91 22.61
N PHE A 14 3.87 -21.86 21.67
CA PHE A 14 3.07 -21.83 20.44
C PHE A 14 1.77 -22.64 20.48
N SER A 15 1.51 -23.41 21.55
CA SER A 15 0.29 -24.22 21.67
C SER A 15 -0.91 -23.49 22.30
N LYS A 16 -0.75 -22.26 22.80
CA LYS A 16 -1.81 -21.55 23.55
C LYS A 16 -2.76 -20.68 22.71
N ASN A 17 -2.56 -20.55 21.39
CA ASN A 17 -3.41 -19.73 20.51
C ASN A 17 -4.01 -20.51 19.33
N ARG A 18 -4.61 -21.68 19.56
CA ARG A 18 -5.59 -22.24 18.63
C ARG A 18 -7.00 -21.91 19.12
N GLN A 19 -7.66 -20.96 18.45
CA GLN A 19 -9.11 -20.86 18.46
C GLN A 19 -9.72 -22.12 17.80
N PRO A 20 -10.94 -22.52 18.20
CA PRO A 20 -11.59 -23.74 17.70
C PRO A 20 -11.99 -23.62 16.22
N ASP A 21 -11.89 -24.75 15.52
CA ASP A 21 -12.27 -24.95 14.12
C ASP A 21 -13.72 -24.47 13.84
N VAL A 22 -13.85 -23.52 12.91
CA VAL A 22 -15.12 -23.18 12.28
C VAL A 22 -15.32 -24.13 11.10
N SER A 23 -16.17 -25.13 11.30
CA SER A 23 -16.65 -26.03 10.26
C SER A 23 -17.39 -25.25 9.17
N THR A 24 -16.88 -25.29 7.95
CA THR A 24 -17.58 -24.77 6.76
C THR A 24 -18.50 -25.88 6.22
N PRO A 25 -19.80 -25.63 5.95
CA PRO A 25 -20.68 -26.63 5.39
C PRO A 25 -20.52 -26.71 3.86
N THR A 26 -20.25 -27.91 3.39
CA THR A 26 -20.23 -28.31 1.98
C THR A 26 -21.66 -28.34 1.42
N ALA A 27 -21.88 -27.67 0.29
CA ALA A 27 -23.11 -27.76 -0.49
C ALA A 27 -23.26 -29.16 -1.13
N PRO A 28 -24.48 -29.74 -1.19
CA PRO A 28 -24.69 -31.00 -1.89
C PRO A 28 -24.99 -30.77 -3.38
N VAL A 29 -24.49 -31.72 -4.17
CA VAL A 29 -24.64 -31.85 -5.62
C VAL A 29 -25.91 -32.64 -5.92
N ASP A 30 -26.63 -32.23 -6.96
CA ASP A 30 -27.83 -32.87 -7.52
C ASP A 30 -27.58 -34.31 -7.99
N ASP A 31 -28.59 -35.17 -7.84
CA ASP A 31 -28.82 -36.32 -8.72
C ASP A 31 -30.31 -36.67 -8.87
N THR A 32 -30.87 -36.25 -10.01
CA THR A 32 -31.65 -37.02 -11.00
C THR A 32 -32.89 -37.88 -10.60
N SER A 33 -34.05 -37.43 -11.14
CA SER A 33 -35.13 -38.19 -11.82
C SER A 33 -36.18 -39.00 -11.03
N SER A 34 -37.45 -38.56 -11.09
CA SER A 34 -38.49 -39.19 -11.94
C SER A 34 -39.85 -38.45 -11.86
N SER A 35 -40.45 -38.24 -13.04
CA SER A 35 -41.86 -37.85 -13.30
C SER A 35 -42.75 -39.12 -13.32
N PRO A 36 -44.10 -39.07 -13.22
CA PRO A 36 -44.97 -38.46 -14.24
C PRO A 36 -46.19 -37.67 -13.66
N GLU A 37 -46.62 -36.59 -14.30
CA GLU A 37 -47.80 -36.46 -15.19
C GLU A 37 -49.16 -36.54 -14.47
N VAL A 38 -49.97 -35.46 -14.59
CA VAL A 38 -51.37 -35.44 -15.04
C VAL A 38 -51.84 -33.97 -15.05
N ALA A 39 -52.43 -33.56 -16.17
CA ALA A 39 -52.99 -32.24 -16.44
C ALA A 39 -54.54 -32.22 -16.24
N PRO A 40 -55.29 -31.20 -16.69
CA PRO A 40 -56.12 -30.27 -15.90
C PRO A 40 -57.65 -30.57 -16.05
N PRO A 41 -58.69 -29.75 -15.70
CA PRO A 41 -58.93 -28.36 -16.15
C PRO A 41 -59.68 -27.41 -15.17
N ALA A 42 -59.91 -26.19 -15.65
CA ALA A 42 -60.58 -25.02 -15.06
C ALA A 42 -62.09 -25.18 -14.77
N VAL A 43 -62.62 -24.40 -13.80
CA VAL A 43 -64.03 -23.98 -13.72
C VAL A 43 -64.15 -22.61 -13.02
N SER A 44 -65.13 -21.83 -13.48
CA SER A 44 -65.45 -20.40 -13.29
C SER A 44 -66.67 -20.14 -12.38
N THR A 45 -66.65 -19.00 -11.63
CA THR A 45 -67.77 -18.12 -11.13
C THR A 45 -68.96 -18.75 -10.34
N PRO A 46 -69.92 -17.97 -9.74
CA PRO A 46 -70.01 -16.59 -9.22
C PRO A 46 -70.60 -16.54 -7.76
N THR A 47 -71.27 -15.43 -7.35
CA THR A 47 -72.29 -15.30 -6.26
C THR A 47 -71.76 -14.76 -4.90
N GLU A 48 -72.35 -13.82 -4.14
CA GLU A 48 -73.59 -13.04 -4.12
C GLU A 48 -73.39 -11.78 -3.24
N ALA A 49 -74.31 -10.82 -3.35
CA ALA A 49 -74.43 -9.64 -2.49
C ALA A 49 -74.98 -9.98 -1.08
N PRO A 50 -74.90 -9.03 -0.13
CA PRO A 50 -76.13 -8.70 0.59
C PRO A 50 -76.39 -7.19 0.76
N GLU A 51 -77.63 -6.86 0.43
CA GLU A 51 -78.65 -6.10 1.17
C GLU A 51 -78.28 -4.83 1.94
N THR A 52 -78.99 -3.79 1.51
CA THR A 52 -79.11 -2.42 2.00
C THR A 52 -80.01 -2.37 3.25
N GLU A 53 -79.49 -1.89 4.38
CA GLU A 53 -80.31 -1.33 5.46
C GLU A 53 -80.23 0.20 5.44
N THR A 54 -81.39 0.84 5.45
CA THR A 54 -81.56 2.28 5.34
C THR A 54 -81.80 2.83 6.75
N GLU A 55 -80.77 3.38 7.39
CA GLU A 55 -80.91 4.08 8.67
C GLU A 55 -81.01 5.59 8.42
N THR A 56 -82.07 6.19 8.97
CA THR A 56 -82.45 7.59 8.77
C THR A 56 -81.80 8.42 9.87
N GLU A 57 -80.63 8.99 9.62
CA GLU A 57 -79.98 9.91 10.57
C GLU A 57 -80.33 11.38 10.31
N THR A 58 -80.54 12.07 11.42
CA THR A 58 -80.97 13.45 11.58
C THR A 58 -79.81 14.41 11.27
N PRO A 59 -80.01 15.55 10.59
CA PRO A 59 -78.91 16.43 10.19
C PRO A 59 -78.25 17.12 11.40
N ALA A 60 -76.96 16.87 11.59
CA ALA A 60 -76.09 17.56 12.53
C ALA A 60 -75.72 18.98 12.02
N PRO A 61 -75.51 19.96 12.92
CA PRO A 61 -75.17 21.34 12.54
C PRO A 61 -73.75 21.44 11.95
N PRO A 62 -73.48 22.42 11.07
CA PRO A 62 -72.24 22.53 10.33
C PRO A 62 -71.04 22.78 11.26
N ALA A 63 -70.00 21.96 11.12
CA ALA A 63 -68.73 22.12 11.80
C ALA A 63 -68.01 23.41 11.35
N PRO A 64 -67.39 24.17 12.27
CA PRO A 64 -66.64 25.38 11.94
C PRO A 64 -65.45 25.06 11.02
N ALA A 65 -65.23 25.93 10.03
CA ALA A 65 -64.20 25.77 9.02
C ALA A 65 -62.80 25.60 9.66
N PRO A 66 -62.01 24.59 9.24
CA PRO A 66 -60.69 24.35 9.79
C PRO A 66 -59.78 25.57 9.56
N ALA A 67 -59.07 25.98 10.61
CA ALA A 67 -58.10 27.06 10.54
C ALA A 67 -57.04 26.77 9.45
N PRO A 68 -56.64 27.77 8.65
CA PRO A 68 -55.65 27.58 7.59
C PRO A 68 -54.36 27.00 8.15
N ALA A 69 -53.89 25.92 7.52
CA ALA A 69 -52.67 25.23 7.91
C ALA A 69 -51.48 26.22 7.93
N PRO A 70 -50.62 26.19 8.97
CA PRO A 70 -49.42 27.02 9.03
C PRO A 70 -48.60 26.84 7.75
N ALA A 71 -48.09 27.94 7.20
CA ALA A 71 -47.21 27.90 6.05
C ALA A 71 -46.04 26.93 6.31
N PRO A 72 -45.65 26.08 5.35
CA PRO A 72 -44.54 25.16 5.51
C PRO A 72 -43.29 25.91 5.93
N ALA A 73 -42.58 25.42 6.95
CA ALA A 73 -41.31 25.98 7.34
C ALA A 73 -40.35 25.99 6.13
N PRO A 74 -39.52 27.03 5.96
CA PRO A 74 -38.53 27.08 4.89
C PRO A 74 -37.67 25.82 4.90
N ALA A 75 -37.43 25.24 3.72
CA ALA A 75 -36.53 24.10 3.58
C ALA A 75 -35.14 24.47 4.16
N PRO A 76 -34.47 23.57 4.90
CA PRO A 76 -33.12 23.81 5.39
C PRO A 76 -32.20 24.20 4.24
N ALA A 77 -31.34 25.20 4.45
CA ALA A 77 -30.30 25.54 3.49
C ALA A 77 -29.45 24.29 3.20
N PRO A 78 -29.02 24.07 1.94
CA PRO A 78 -28.16 22.94 1.61
C PRO A 78 -26.92 22.95 2.50
N ALA A 79 -26.55 21.78 3.03
CA ALA A 79 -25.36 21.62 3.84
C ALA A 79 -24.14 22.05 3.00
N ARG A 80 -23.31 22.91 3.59
CA ARG A 80 -22.06 23.37 2.96
C ARG A 80 -21.03 22.26 3.01
N THR A 81 -20.34 22.06 1.90
CA THR A 81 -19.29 21.05 1.79
C THR A 81 -17.97 21.60 2.27
N ILE A 82 -17.34 20.93 3.23
CA ILE A 82 -16.00 21.23 3.72
C ILE A 82 -15.03 20.12 3.35
N ILE A 83 -13.77 20.45 3.17
CA ILE A 83 -12.68 19.50 2.98
C ILE A 83 -12.13 19.15 4.36
N SER A 84 -12.23 17.89 4.76
CA SER A 84 -11.78 17.41 6.06
C SER A 84 -10.36 16.85 6.04
N ALA A 85 -9.90 16.29 4.92
CA ALA A 85 -8.53 15.78 4.78
C ALA A 85 -8.07 15.67 3.32
N ILE A 86 -6.75 15.58 3.15
CA ILE A 86 -6.11 14.98 1.97
C ILE A 86 -5.34 13.77 2.49
N THR A 87 -5.48 12.62 1.83
CA THR A 87 -4.78 11.38 2.23
C THR A 87 -3.98 10.79 1.08
N THR A 88 -2.95 10.03 1.42
CA THR A 88 -2.13 9.21 0.50
C THR A 88 -1.56 8.05 1.30
N GLU A 89 -0.82 7.13 0.66
CA GLU A 89 -0.26 5.91 1.30
C GLU A 89 0.68 6.24 2.48
N GLY A 90 1.29 7.43 2.48
CA GLY A 90 2.06 7.95 3.62
C GLY A 90 2.69 9.30 3.33
N ASN A 91 3.32 9.90 4.33
CA ASN A 91 4.01 11.19 4.20
C ASN A 91 5.34 11.13 3.43
N LYS A 92 5.85 9.93 3.12
CA LYS A 92 6.99 9.72 2.20
C LYS A 92 6.49 9.08 0.91
N VAL A 93 6.70 9.76 -0.22
CA VAL A 93 6.14 9.38 -1.53
C VAL A 93 7.26 9.10 -2.55
N PRO A 94 7.12 8.12 -3.47
CA PRO A 94 8.21 7.75 -4.38
C PRO A 94 8.52 8.82 -5.44
N VAL A 95 9.80 8.99 -5.76
CA VAL A 95 10.25 9.76 -6.94
C VAL A 95 9.96 8.99 -8.24
N ASN A 96 9.73 9.71 -9.35
CA ASN A 96 9.51 9.19 -10.71
C ASN A 96 8.36 8.18 -10.84
N ARG A 97 7.39 8.24 -9.92
CA ARG A 97 6.19 7.39 -9.91
C ARG A 97 4.96 8.27 -9.75
N ASN A 98 3.83 7.76 -10.23
CA ASN A 98 2.54 8.37 -9.99
C ASN A 98 2.17 8.14 -8.52
N VAL A 99 1.85 9.22 -7.82
CA VAL A 99 1.41 9.22 -6.43
C VAL A 99 -0.04 9.64 -6.40
N ASN A 100 -0.90 8.78 -5.86
CA ASN A 100 -2.33 9.04 -5.76
C ASN A 100 -2.64 9.70 -4.41
N PHE A 101 -3.49 10.72 -4.47
CA PHE A 101 -4.01 11.44 -3.33
C PHE A 101 -5.54 11.39 -3.37
N GLN A 102 -6.16 11.38 -2.19
CA GLN A 102 -7.60 11.33 -2.01
C GLN A 102 -8.06 12.50 -1.16
N ILE A 103 -9.00 13.28 -1.67
CA ILE A 103 -9.70 14.33 -0.94
C ILE A 103 -10.82 13.68 -0.13
N VAL A 104 -10.96 14.09 1.14
CA VAL A 104 -12.07 13.69 2.00
C VAL A 104 -12.88 14.93 2.30
N THR A 105 -14.20 14.84 2.12
CA THR A 105 -15.14 15.95 2.32
C THR A 105 -16.24 15.58 3.29
N GLU A 106 -16.90 16.60 3.84
CA GLU A 106 -18.10 16.48 4.65
C GLU A 106 -19.17 17.45 4.11
N PRO A 107 -20.31 16.95 3.59
CA PRO A 107 -20.65 15.54 3.36
C PRO A 107 -19.70 14.84 2.38
N ALA A 108 -19.55 13.52 2.53
CA ALA A 108 -18.64 12.73 1.72
C ALA A 108 -19.09 12.65 0.26
N GLY A 109 -18.13 12.70 -0.67
CA GLY A 109 -18.37 12.51 -2.10
C GLY A 109 -18.69 13.77 -2.89
N ASP A 110 -18.66 14.94 -2.25
CA ASP A 110 -18.86 16.22 -2.92
C ASP A 110 -17.51 16.92 -3.14
N TYR A 111 -16.99 16.75 -4.35
CA TYR A 111 -15.71 17.34 -4.77
C TYR A 111 -15.90 18.50 -5.75
N ALA A 112 -17.15 18.96 -5.93
CA ALA A 112 -17.43 20.11 -6.75
C ALA A 112 -16.67 21.33 -6.21
N ASP A 113 -16.15 22.15 -7.11
CA ASP A 113 -15.39 23.36 -6.79
C ASP A 113 -14.09 23.15 -5.98
N CYS A 114 -13.65 21.89 -5.78
CA CYS A 114 -12.33 21.62 -5.24
C CYS A 114 -11.26 22.00 -6.28
N THR A 115 -10.25 22.71 -5.82
CA THR A 115 -9.14 23.22 -6.64
C THR A 115 -7.82 22.83 -6.01
N LEU A 116 -6.85 22.45 -6.85
CA LEU A 116 -5.53 22.05 -6.42
C LEU A 116 -4.54 23.23 -6.56
N ASP A 117 -3.80 23.52 -5.49
CA ASP A 117 -2.70 24.47 -5.48
C ASP A 117 -1.39 23.73 -5.22
N LEU A 118 -0.53 23.75 -6.24
CA LEU A 118 0.79 23.12 -6.27
C LEU A 118 1.94 24.13 -6.17
N SER A 119 1.67 25.40 -5.85
CA SER A 119 2.70 26.43 -5.71
C SER A 119 3.72 26.12 -4.60
N GLY A 120 3.30 25.35 -3.59
CA GLY A 120 4.17 24.80 -2.53
C GLY A 120 4.93 23.52 -2.93
N THR A 121 4.79 23.06 -4.18
CA THR A 121 5.51 21.89 -4.71
C THR A 121 6.52 22.30 -5.77
N ARG A 122 7.68 21.64 -5.75
CA ARG A 122 8.79 21.84 -6.68
C ARG A 122 9.05 20.52 -7.41
N ASP A 123 9.53 20.62 -8.65
CA ASP A 123 9.90 19.45 -9.44
C ASP A 123 8.77 18.40 -9.56
N ALA A 124 7.52 18.85 -9.47
CA ALA A 124 6.31 18.04 -9.49
C ALA A 124 5.50 18.33 -10.75
N LYS A 125 4.83 17.29 -11.26
CA LYS A 125 3.93 17.37 -12.41
C LYS A 125 2.57 16.81 -12.00
N LEU A 126 1.51 17.60 -12.22
CA LEU A 126 0.15 17.09 -12.18
C LEU A 126 -0.06 16.12 -13.34
N VAL A 127 -0.39 14.86 -13.02
CA VAL A 127 -0.64 13.80 -14.00
C VAL A 127 -2.12 13.72 -14.31
N ASN A 128 -2.95 13.65 -13.27
CA ASN A 128 -4.40 13.70 -13.34
C ASN A 128 -4.88 14.72 -12.32
N ASP A 129 -5.76 15.63 -12.76
CA ASP A 129 -6.45 16.55 -11.86
C ASP A 129 -7.52 15.83 -11.03
N ILE A 130 -8.17 16.54 -10.10
CA ILE A 130 -9.21 16.03 -9.23
C ILE A 130 -10.34 15.42 -10.07
N ASP A 131 -10.57 14.12 -9.91
CA ASP A 131 -11.63 13.37 -10.59
C ASP A 131 -12.96 13.41 -9.81
N SER A 132 -13.99 12.75 -10.35
CA SER A 132 -15.32 12.66 -9.72
C SER A 132 -15.33 11.89 -8.39
N ASN A 133 -14.26 11.18 -8.07
CA ASN A 133 -14.07 10.45 -6.81
C ASN A 133 -13.16 11.23 -5.84
N GLY A 134 -12.77 12.46 -6.17
CA GLY A 134 -11.88 13.27 -5.35
C GLY A 134 -10.42 12.79 -5.38
N GLN A 135 -10.04 11.98 -6.37
CA GLN A 135 -8.67 11.50 -6.54
C GLN A 135 -7.91 12.39 -7.51
N PHE A 136 -6.63 12.63 -7.22
CA PHE A 136 -5.71 13.28 -8.13
C PHE A 136 -4.34 12.60 -8.07
N THR A 137 -3.54 12.78 -9.13
CA THR A 137 -2.25 12.10 -9.29
C THR A 137 -1.13 13.09 -9.56
N ILE A 138 -0.06 13.04 -8.77
CA ILE A 138 1.14 13.85 -8.95
C ILE A 138 2.35 12.94 -9.19
N GLN A 139 3.26 13.34 -10.05
CA GLN A 139 4.57 12.72 -10.22
C GLN A 139 5.67 13.69 -9.83
N PHE A 140 6.58 13.27 -8.93
CA PHE A 140 7.75 14.04 -8.53
C PHE A 140 8.98 13.60 -9.30
N SER A 141 9.81 14.54 -9.75
CA SER A 141 10.99 14.28 -10.57
C SER A 141 12.31 14.46 -9.82
N LYS A 142 12.25 14.94 -8.58
CA LYS A 142 13.42 15.17 -7.73
C LYS A 142 13.19 14.63 -6.33
N VAL A 143 14.22 13.97 -5.79
CA VAL A 143 14.25 13.45 -4.42
C VAL A 143 14.46 14.60 -3.44
N SER A 144 13.81 14.52 -2.28
CA SER A 144 14.03 15.42 -1.16
C SER A 144 15.44 15.25 -0.58
N ALA A 145 16.11 16.35 -0.27
CA ALA A 145 17.45 16.33 0.29
C ALA A 145 17.50 15.89 1.77
N SER A 146 16.37 15.96 2.48
CA SER A 146 16.20 15.56 3.89
C SER A 146 14.71 15.40 4.22
N ASP A 147 14.39 14.91 5.42
CA ASP A 147 13.01 14.87 5.91
C ASP A 147 12.34 16.27 6.03
N ASN A 148 13.14 17.34 6.14
CA ASN A 148 12.63 18.72 6.18
C ASN A 148 12.48 19.36 4.78
N ASP A 149 12.97 18.69 3.72
CA ASP A 149 12.81 19.15 2.34
C ASP A 149 11.46 18.66 1.80
N THR A 150 10.39 19.29 2.25
CA THR A 150 9.02 18.84 1.99
C THR A 150 8.37 19.52 0.79
N GLN A 151 7.29 18.91 0.32
CA GLN A 151 6.39 19.40 -0.72
C GLN A 151 5.02 19.63 -0.07
N THR A 152 4.47 20.82 -0.22
CA THR A 152 3.14 21.16 0.30
C THR A 152 2.14 21.17 -0.83
N ILE A 153 1.11 20.32 -0.70
CA ILE A 153 -0.01 20.24 -1.63
C ILE A 153 -1.23 20.80 -0.91
N LYS A 154 -1.89 21.77 -1.54
CA LYS A 154 -3.07 22.42 -0.97
C LYS A 154 -4.29 22.11 -1.82
N VAL A 155 -5.41 21.83 -1.16
CA VAL A 155 -6.73 21.73 -1.80
C VAL A 155 -7.64 22.76 -1.14
N SER A 156 -8.42 23.46 -1.96
CA SER A 156 -9.38 24.47 -1.50
C SER A 156 -10.72 24.34 -2.21
N ASN A 157 -11.78 24.64 -1.48
CA ASN A 157 -13.10 24.93 -2.01
C ASN A 157 -13.58 26.28 -1.41
N PRO A 158 -14.78 26.79 -1.76
CA PRO A 158 -15.24 28.09 -1.24
C PRO A 158 -15.36 28.17 0.29
N GLU A 159 -15.53 27.05 0.97
CA GLU A 159 -15.83 27.00 2.41
C GLU A 159 -14.59 26.67 3.26
N SER A 160 -13.56 26.05 2.68
CA SER A 160 -12.43 25.49 3.42
C SER A 160 -11.18 25.30 2.56
N SER A 161 -10.05 25.18 3.22
CA SER A 161 -8.79 24.80 2.58
C SER A 161 -7.92 24.01 3.53
N ILE A 162 -7.28 22.97 3.01
CA ILE A 162 -6.40 22.08 3.77
C ILE A 162 -5.12 21.79 2.99
N GLU A 163 -4.08 21.43 3.72
CA GLU A 163 -2.76 21.14 3.18
C GLU A 163 -2.31 19.74 3.63
N ILE A 164 -1.58 19.06 2.75
CA ILE A 164 -0.79 17.88 3.09
C ILE A 164 0.67 18.16 2.77
N VAL A 165 1.54 17.67 3.65
CA VAL A 165 2.99 17.80 3.52
C VAL A 165 3.58 16.42 3.28
N VAL A 166 4.37 16.28 2.21
CA VAL A 166 5.05 15.04 1.86
C VAL A 166 6.54 15.24 1.59
N THR A 167 7.33 14.19 1.77
CA THR A 167 8.76 14.13 1.43
C THR A 167 8.92 13.18 0.24
N VAL A 168 9.66 13.59 -0.80
CA VAL A 168 9.88 12.76 -1.98
C VAL A 168 11.05 11.83 -1.74
N SER A 169 10.76 10.54 -1.73
CA SER A 169 11.62 9.50 -1.21
C SER A 169 12.21 8.60 -2.30
N LEU A 170 13.54 8.59 -2.40
CA LEU A 170 14.26 7.57 -3.16
C LEU A 170 14.13 6.21 -2.47
N MET A 171 14.05 6.20 -1.14
CA MET A 171 13.87 4.95 -0.40
C MET A 171 12.57 4.25 -0.75
N LYS A 172 11.45 4.98 -0.82
CA LYS A 172 10.16 4.40 -1.23
C LYS A 172 10.22 3.78 -2.62
N LEU A 173 10.99 4.39 -3.54
CA LEU A 173 11.20 3.82 -4.86
C LEU A 173 12.01 2.51 -4.80
N PHE A 174 13.08 2.47 -4.03
CA PHE A 174 13.87 1.24 -3.83
C PHE A 174 13.04 0.13 -3.18
N TRP A 175 12.26 0.46 -2.14
CA TRP A 175 11.35 -0.47 -1.47
C TRP A 175 10.35 -1.08 -2.45
N ALA A 176 9.67 -0.25 -3.24
CA ALA A 176 8.68 -0.70 -4.22
C ALA A 176 9.29 -1.57 -5.34
N ASN A 177 10.56 -1.34 -5.69
CA ASN A 177 11.27 -2.08 -6.72
C ASN A 177 12.03 -3.31 -6.19
N HIS A 178 12.16 -3.46 -4.87
CA HIS A 178 12.86 -4.59 -4.29
C HIS A 178 12.00 -5.86 -4.36
N PRO A 179 12.52 -6.99 -4.89
CA PRO A 179 11.73 -8.19 -5.17
C PRO A 179 11.36 -9.01 -3.91
N GLY A 180 11.37 -8.41 -2.72
CA GLY A 180 11.14 -9.13 -1.46
C GLY A 180 12.20 -10.21 -1.23
N ARG A 181 11.74 -11.41 -0.86
CA ARG A 181 12.58 -12.62 -0.71
C ARG A 181 12.62 -13.49 -1.95
N LYS A 182 12.02 -13.06 -3.06
CA LYS A 182 11.97 -13.84 -4.29
C LYS A 182 13.38 -13.97 -4.89
N ASN A 183 13.75 -15.18 -5.28
CA ASN A 183 14.95 -15.42 -6.06
C ASN A 183 14.67 -15.03 -7.51
N ILE A 184 15.45 -14.07 -8.03
CA ILE A 184 15.28 -13.49 -9.37
C ILE A 184 16.38 -13.92 -10.34
N CYS A 185 17.37 -14.67 -9.84
CA CYS A 185 18.44 -15.31 -10.59
C CYS A 185 18.53 -16.80 -10.17
N ASP A 186 19.48 -17.53 -10.75
CA ASP A 186 19.69 -18.96 -10.48
C ASP A 186 20.18 -19.20 -9.04
N GLU A 187 19.36 -19.83 -8.22
CA GLU A 187 19.76 -20.17 -6.84
C GLU A 187 20.71 -21.37 -6.76
N THR A 188 20.78 -22.19 -7.81
CA THR A 188 21.71 -23.32 -7.89
C THR A 188 23.13 -22.87 -8.16
N LEU A 189 23.30 -21.73 -8.84
CA LEU A 189 24.60 -21.11 -9.11
C LEU A 189 24.93 -19.97 -8.14
N PHE A 190 23.91 -19.24 -7.69
CA PHE A 190 24.03 -18.07 -6.83
C PHE A 190 23.13 -18.21 -5.60
N THR A 191 23.58 -18.99 -4.62
CA THR A 191 22.80 -19.22 -3.39
C THR A 191 22.49 -17.91 -2.64
N ASN A 192 23.45 -16.97 -2.61
CA ASN A 192 23.27 -15.67 -1.98
C ASN A 192 22.67 -14.66 -2.97
N GLN A 193 21.41 -14.30 -2.73
CA GLN A 193 20.63 -13.44 -3.62
C GLN A 193 20.48 -12.00 -3.09
N CYS A 194 21.06 -11.66 -1.93
CA CYS A 194 20.93 -10.32 -1.32
C CYS A 194 21.39 -9.21 -2.27
N ALA A 195 22.61 -9.32 -2.80
CA ALA A 195 23.17 -8.35 -3.74
C ALA A 195 22.42 -8.33 -5.09
N ILE A 196 21.90 -9.48 -5.52
CA ILE A 196 21.11 -9.62 -6.74
C ILE A 196 19.82 -8.83 -6.63
N ARG A 197 19.10 -9.01 -5.52
CA ARG A 197 17.84 -8.32 -5.24
C ARG A 197 18.04 -6.82 -5.05
N MET A 198 19.04 -6.44 -4.27
CA MET A 198 19.37 -5.03 -4.04
C MET A 198 19.83 -4.35 -5.33
N GLY A 199 20.72 -4.98 -6.10
CA GLY A 199 21.18 -4.45 -7.39
C GLY A 199 20.04 -4.26 -8.39
N ALA A 200 19.12 -5.23 -8.49
CA ALA A 200 17.92 -5.09 -9.31
C ALA A 200 17.01 -3.94 -8.83
N ALA A 201 16.82 -3.79 -7.51
CA ALA A 201 16.04 -2.69 -6.95
C ALA A 201 16.63 -1.32 -7.34
N LEU A 202 17.95 -1.16 -7.29
CA LEU A 202 18.65 0.05 -7.71
C LEU A 202 18.47 0.34 -9.21
N GLU A 203 18.71 -0.65 -10.08
CA GLU A 203 18.58 -0.47 -11.53
C GLU A 203 17.15 -0.17 -11.97
N LEU A 204 16.15 -0.88 -11.40
CA LEU A 204 14.73 -0.61 -11.63
C LEU A 204 14.29 0.77 -11.09
N SER A 205 15.09 1.36 -10.21
CA SER A 205 14.89 2.71 -9.68
C SER A 205 15.65 3.77 -10.47
N GLY A 206 16.26 3.40 -11.60
CA GLY A 206 16.98 4.30 -12.50
C GLY A 206 18.44 4.56 -12.12
N ILE A 207 18.96 3.89 -11.08
CA ILE A 207 20.37 3.99 -10.70
C ILE A 207 21.21 3.22 -11.71
N LYS A 208 22.17 3.90 -12.33
CA LYS A 208 23.11 3.29 -13.27
C LYS A 208 24.26 2.65 -12.52
N LEU A 209 24.19 1.35 -12.31
CA LEU A 209 25.26 0.56 -11.71
C LEU A 209 26.42 0.34 -12.72
N PRO A 210 27.68 0.25 -12.27
CA PRO A 210 28.81 -0.07 -13.14
C PRO A 210 28.61 -1.37 -13.92
N GLU A 211 28.89 -1.34 -15.23
CA GLU A 211 28.92 -2.54 -16.08
C GLU A 211 30.30 -3.21 -16.05
N ASP A 212 31.34 -2.49 -15.62
CA ASP A 212 32.69 -3.02 -15.43
C ASP A 212 32.72 -4.07 -14.31
N ARG A 213 32.98 -5.32 -14.70
CA ARG A 213 33.04 -6.48 -13.80
C ARG A 213 34.25 -6.47 -12.86
N GLY A 214 35.23 -5.60 -13.11
CA GLY A 214 36.32 -5.32 -12.18
C GLY A 214 35.90 -4.45 -10.98
N ILE A 215 34.78 -3.73 -11.08
CA ILE A 215 34.21 -2.93 -9.98
C ILE A 215 33.14 -3.73 -9.25
N ILE A 216 32.17 -4.27 -9.98
CA ILE A 216 31.09 -5.10 -9.41
C ILE A 216 30.92 -6.36 -10.25
N ARG A 217 31.10 -7.53 -9.63
CA ARG A 217 30.84 -8.81 -10.31
C ARG A 217 29.36 -8.97 -10.59
N ARG A 218 29.09 -9.37 -11.84
CA ARG A 218 27.75 -9.64 -12.34
C ARG A 218 27.67 -11.02 -12.98
N CYS A 219 26.49 -11.65 -12.90
CA CYS A 219 26.17 -12.76 -13.79
C CYS A 219 26.02 -12.24 -15.24
N THR A 220 26.26 -13.12 -16.22
CA THR A 220 26.23 -12.79 -17.65
C THR A 220 24.87 -13.09 -18.26
N SER A 221 24.57 -12.48 -19.41
CA SER A 221 23.31 -12.66 -20.17
C SER A 221 23.15 -14.04 -20.83
N GLU A 222 24.12 -14.95 -20.63
CA GLU A 222 24.05 -16.35 -21.06
C GLU A 222 23.03 -17.16 -20.22
N TYR A 223 22.65 -16.66 -19.04
CA TYR A 223 21.60 -17.24 -18.19
C TYR A 223 20.19 -16.80 -18.60
N ARG A 224 19.82 -16.96 -19.88
CA ARG A 224 18.48 -16.63 -20.42
C ARG A 224 17.34 -17.44 -19.81
N ALA A 225 17.64 -18.45 -18.99
CA ALA A 225 16.65 -19.23 -18.26
C ALA A 225 15.85 -18.42 -17.22
N PHE A 226 16.35 -17.26 -16.79
CA PHE A 226 15.71 -16.45 -15.74
C PHE A 226 14.99 -15.23 -16.29
N LYS A 227 13.81 -14.95 -15.72
CA LYS A 227 12.86 -13.92 -16.19
C LYS A 227 13.53 -12.56 -16.42
N HIS A 228 14.38 -12.08 -15.50
CA HIS A 228 15.02 -10.76 -15.64
C HIS A 228 16.03 -10.70 -16.81
N HIS A 229 16.77 -11.78 -17.06
CA HIS A 229 17.66 -11.86 -18.22
C HIS A 229 16.89 -12.07 -19.52
N LYS A 230 15.84 -12.91 -19.48
CA LYS A 230 14.97 -13.19 -20.63
C LYS A 230 14.24 -11.94 -21.12
N ASP A 231 13.72 -11.16 -20.19
CA ASP A 231 12.93 -9.96 -20.46
C ASP A 231 13.81 -8.71 -20.68
N GLY A 232 15.15 -8.86 -20.64
CA GLY A 232 16.11 -7.76 -20.86
C GLY A 232 16.04 -6.65 -19.81
N LEU A 233 15.48 -6.93 -18.63
CA LEU A 233 15.28 -5.94 -17.57
C LEU A 233 16.59 -5.48 -16.92
N VAL A 234 17.63 -6.32 -16.99
CA VAL A 234 18.96 -6.04 -16.44
C VAL A 234 20.05 -6.57 -17.37
N LYS A 235 21.21 -5.89 -17.40
CA LYS A 235 22.40 -6.33 -18.16
C LYS A 235 23.25 -7.38 -17.42
N GLY A 236 22.81 -7.80 -16.24
CA GLY A 236 23.50 -8.72 -15.35
C GLY A 236 23.16 -8.39 -13.89
N HIS A 237 22.87 -9.38 -13.05
CA HIS A 237 22.63 -9.12 -11.62
C HIS A 237 23.95 -9.01 -10.86
N VAL A 238 24.00 -8.09 -9.90
CA VAL A 238 25.12 -7.93 -8.97
C VAL A 238 25.23 -9.15 -8.06
N LEU A 239 26.42 -9.73 -7.94
CA LEU A 239 26.63 -11.01 -7.24
C LEU A 239 27.16 -10.89 -5.80
N ALA A 240 27.83 -9.78 -5.47
CA ALA A 240 28.53 -9.63 -4.19
C ALA A 240 28.04 -8.40 -3.42
N ALA A 241 27.57 -8.63 -2.19
CA ALA A 241 27.02 -7.57 -1.35
C ALA A 241 28.09 -6.54 -0.95
N GLN A 242 29.30 -6.99 -0.63
CA GLN A 242 30.40 -6.08 -0.28
C GLN A 242 30.85 -5.21 -1.45
N GLU A 243 30.91 -5.75 -2.67
CA GLU A 243 31.25 -4.96 -3.87
C GLU A 243 30.20 -3.90 -4.12
N LEU A 244 28.92 -4.25 -3.98
CA LEU A 244 27.81 -3.30 -4.08
C LEU A 244 27.90 -2.21 -3.00
N ALA A 245 28.11 -2.60 -1.74
CA ALA A 245 28.25 -1.67 -0.62
C ALA A 245 29.46 -0.73 -0.78
N ASN A 246 30.58 -1.24 -1.30
CA ASN A 246 31.77 -0.43 -1.60
C ASN A 246 31.51 0.57 -2.72
N TRP A 247 30.78 0.16 -3.77
CA TRP A 247 30.38 1.09 -4.82
C TRP A 247 29.40 2.16 -4.31
N ILE A 248 28.36 1.78 -3.54
CA ILE A 248 27.43 2.75 -2.91
C ILE A 248 28.21 3.77 -2.07
N LYS A 249 29.19 3.31 -1.28
CA LYS A 249 30.08 4.18 -0.51
C LYS A 249 30.84 5.20 -1.37
N SER A 250 31.19 4.84 -2.61
CA SER A 250 31.87 5.73 -3.55
C SER A 250 30.96 6.76 -4.24
N GLU A 251 29.65 6.68 -4.01
CA GLU A 251 28.62 7.51 -4.66
C GLU A 251 27.90 8.46 -3.67
N PRO A 252 28.61 9.32 -2.93
CA PRO A 252 28.01 10.14 -1.86
C PRO A 252 27.02 11.19 -2.37
N ARG A 253 27.06 11.54 -3.66
CA ARG A 253 26.08 12.43 -4.28
C ARG A 253 24.69 11.80 -4.40
N THR A 254 24.65 10.47 -4.47
CA THR A 254 23.41 9.70 -4.67
C THR A 254 22.91 9.13 -3.35
N PHE A 255 23.81 8.57 -2.53
CA PHE A 255 23.45 7.83 -1.33
C PHE A 255 23.85 8.53 -0.02
N GLY A 256 24.45 9.72 -0.10
CA GLY A 256 24.98 10.39 1.08
C GLY A 256 26.19 9.69 1.70
N SER A 257 26.52 10.10 2.93
CA SER A 257 27.64 9.49 3.67
C SER A 257 27.17 8.25 4.41
N ARG A 258 28.05 7.24 4.42
CA ARG A 258 27.84 6.03 5.20
C ARG A 258 28.13 6.27 6.68
N SER A 259 27.23 5.82 7.56
CA SER A 259 27.46 5.66 8.99
C SER A 259 27.84 4.21 9.34
N ILE A 260 28.62 4.03 10.41
CA ILE A 260 28.80 2.73 11.05
C ILE A 260 27.92 2.75 12.30
N VAL A 261 26.99 1.80 12.39
CA VAL A 261 26.07 1.64 13.52
C VAL A 261 26.34 0.29 14.19
N HIS A 262 25.85 0.09 15.41
CA HIS A 262 26.16 -1.11 16.19
C HIS A 262 24.92 -1.91 16.61
N SER A 263 23.73 -1.36 16.41
CA SER A 263 22.49 -2.04 16.76
C SER A 263 21.30 -1.57 15.91
N GLN A 264 20.19 -2.32 15.98
CA GLN A 264 18.95 -1.95 15.32
C GLN A 264 18.39 -0.64 15.89
N GLU A 265 18.53 -0.42 17.20
CA GLU A 265 17.99 0.75 17.91
C GLU A 265 18.54 2.07 17.37
N GLU A 266 19.80 2.09 16.91
CA GLU A 266 20.41 3.29 16.31
C GLU A 266 19.74 3.72 14.99
N ILE A 267 19.03 2.81 14.32
CA ILE A 267 18.42 3.02 13.00
C ILE A 267 16.90 2.84 12.99
N LEU A 268 16.27 2.64 14.14
CA LEU A 268 14.81 2.61 14.24
C LEU A 268 14.21 3.95 13.79
N GLY A 269 13.18 3.89 12.95
CA GLY A 269 12.54 5.05 12.33
C GLY A 269 13.34 5.76 11.23
N ARG A 270 14.60 5.36 11.01
CA ARG A 270 15.44 5.87 9.91
C ARG A 270 15.28 4.98 8.69
N THR A 271 15.24 5.56 7.50
CA THR A 271 15.05 4.83 6.25
C THR A 271 16.34 4.79 5.46
N GLY A 272 16.70 3.66 4.85
CA GLY A 272 18.01 3.57 4.20
C GLY A 272 18.40 2.24 3.58
N ILE A 273 19.64 2.21 3.12
CA ILE A 273 20.33 0.96 2.76
C ILE A 273 21.15 0.50 3.96
N ILE A 274 21.12 -0.80 4.22
CA ILE A 274 21.86 -1.44 5.30
C ILE A 274 22.75 -2.55 4.75
N PHE A 275 23.97 -2.63 5.27
CA PHE A 275 24.95 -3.65 4.89
C PHE A 275 25.62 -4.25 6.13
N PHE A 276 25.37 -5.55 6.34
CA PHE A 276 26.00 -6.36 7.37
C PHE A 276 27.26 -6.98 6.78
N ARG A 277 28.42 -6.53 7.26
CA ARG A 277 29.71 -7.07 6.85
C ARG A 277 30.09 -8.26 7.73
N ASP A 278 30.46 -9.37 7.13
CA ASP A 278 30.92 -10.58 7.82
C ASP A 278 29.91 -11.07 8.90
N GLY A 279 28.61 -11.05 8.61
CA GLY A 279 27.54 -11.39 9.57
C GLY A 279 27.47 -12.88 9.93
N TRP A 280 27.77 -13.75 8.97
CA TRP A 280 27.76 -15.22 9.14
C TRP A 280 29.09 -15.79 8.66
N GLY A 281 30.16 -15.53 9.41
CA GLY A 281 31.53 -15.78 8.96
C GLY A 281 31.94 -14.72 7.96
N THR A 282 32.44 -15.11 6.79
CA THR A 282 32.81 -14.15 5.71
C THR A 282 31.63 -13.81 4.80
N THR A 283 30.40 -14.08 5.24
CA THR A 283 29.18 -13.85 4.44
C THR A 283 28.56 -12.52 4.82
N ASP A 284 28.37 -11.67 3.83
CA ASP A 284 27.72 -10.37 4.00
C ASP A 284 26.24 -10.39 3.61
N HIS A 285 25.50 -9.38 4.07
CA HIS A 285 24.13 -9.11 3.63
C HIS A 285 23.95 -7.63 3.30
N ILE A 286 23.21 -7.32 2.24
CA ILE A 286 22.80 -5.96 1.88
C ILE A 286 21.30 -5.94 1.61
N ASP A 287 20.62 -4.91 2.10
CA ASP A 287 19.17 -4.79 2.00
C ASP A 287 18.70 -3.34 2.04
N VAL A 288 17.39 -3.19 1.85
CA VAL A 288 16.61 -1.99 2.12
C VAL A 288 16.01 -2.06 3.53
N TRP A 289 15.99 -0.93 4.25
CA TRP A 289 15.43 -0.75 5.58
C TRP A 289 14.42 0.41 5.60
N ASP A 290 13.20 0.18 6.09
CA ASP A 290 12.13 1.20 6.17
C ASP A 290 12.00 1.88 7.54
N GLY A 291 12.92 1.63 8.46
CA GLY A 291 12.83 2.11 9.84
C GLY A 291 12.36 1.05 10.83
N GLU A 292 11.83 -0.07 10.35
CA GLU A 292 11.35 -1.15 11.21
C GLU A 292 11.77 -2.55 10.72
N ALA A 293 11.81 -2.75 9.40
CA ALA A 293 12.03 -4.05 8.79
C ALA A 293 12.95 -4.00 7.56
N LEU A 294 13.58 -5.15 7.30
CA LEU A 294 14.29 -5.44 6.06
C LEU A 294 13.32 -5.96 5.00
N VAL A 295 13.51 -5.59 3.74
CA VAL A 295 12.65 -6.12 2.65
C VAL A 295 12.96 -7.59 2.35
N GLY A 296 14.24 -7.92 2.19
CA GLY A 296 14.70 -9.27 1.84
C GLY A 296 15.13 -10.12 3.04
N GLY A 297 15.49 -9.48 4.15
CA GLY A 297 16.07 -10.11 5.33
C GLY A 297 15.07 -10.43 6.44
N PHE A 298 15.62 -10.69 7.62
CA PHE A 298 14.88 -11.00 8.84
C PHE A 298 15.38 -10.12 9.99
N PRO A 299 14.52 -9.72 10.95
CA PRO A 299 14.94 -8.97 12.13
C PRO A 299 16.06 -9.66 12.92
N SER A 300 16.08 -11.00 12.96
CA SER A 300 17.15 -11.77 13.62
C SER A 300 18.53 -11.61 12.99
N TYR A 301 18.68 -10.90 11.87
CA TYR A 301 19.98 -10.61 11.28
C TYR A 301 20.79 -9.65 12.15
N PHE A 302 20.15 -8.84 12.99
CA PHE A 302 20.84 -8.03 14.00
C PHE A 302 21.46 -8.86 15.14
N ASP A 303 21.03 -10.12 15.32
CA ASP A 303 21.65 -11.05 16.28
C ASP A 303 22.94 -11.69 15.73
N ALA A 304 23.26 -11.46 14.46
CA ALA A 304 24.44 -12.02 13.82
C ALA A 304 25.72 -11.34 14.33
N SER A 305 26.83 -12.08 14.34
CA SER A 305 28.14 -11.56 14.77
C SER A 305 28.85 -10.84 13.62
N PHE A 306 28.27 -9.74 13.13
CA PHE A 306 28.86 -8.93 12.06
C PHE A 306 30.11 -8.19 12.53
N LYS A 307 31.04 -7.97 11.61
CA LYS A 307 32.25 -7.18 11.85
C LYS A 307 31.97 -5.68 11.84
N GLU A 308 31.14 -5.24 10.90
CA GLU A 308 30.69 -3.85 10.78
C GLU A 308 29.26 -3.84 10.24
N LEU A 309 28.45 -2.90 10.72
CA LEU A 309 27.13 -2.62 10.15
C LEU A 309 27.14 -1.23 9.55
N TRP A 310 26.99 -1.16 8.24
CA TRP A 310 27.02 0.09 7.48
C TRP A 310 25.59 0.51 7.16
N PHE A 311 25.31 1.81 7.33
CA PHE A 311 23.99 2.36 7.07
C PHE A 311 24.09 3.69 6.32
N TRP A 312 23.25 3.85 5.30
CA TRP A 312 23.06 5.09 4.56
C TRP A 312 21.63 5.57 4.75
N ASP A 313 21.46 6.75 5.35
CA ASP A 313 20.17 7.42 5.37
C ASP A 313 19.77 7.81 3.94
N ILE A 314 18.64 7.28 3.49
CA ILE A 314 18.04 7.62 2.20
C ILE A 314 16.64 8.11 2.47
N TYR A 315 16.41 9.37 2.07
CA TYR A 315 15.15 10.06 2.23
C TYR A 315 14.20 9.69 1.12
#